data_AF-A0A967GYR6-F1
#
_entry.id   AF-A0A967GYR6-F1
#
_cell.length_a   1.000
_cell.length_b   1.000
_cell.length_c   1.000
_cell.angle_alpha   90.00
_cell.angle_beta   90.00
_cell.angle_gamma   90.00
#
_symmetry.space_group_name_H-M   'P 1'
#
loop_
_entity.id
_entity.type
_entity.pdbx_description
1 polymer ?
#
loop_
_entity_poly.entity_id
_entity_poly.type
_entity_poly.pdbx_seq_one_letter_code
_entity_poly.pdbx_strand_id
1 'polypeptide(L)'
;MLENFRIMAYPLEISVLTEISKTFTDAVEADYVERVLSSATLPMGESAPPPRVHIALLWLSAGHIKRFDHELSAARSDWRDTLLRAGLAGANWREVMQHRGVDCLTWNFPSRPGTGN
;
A
#
# COMPACT_ATOMS: atom_id res chain seq x y z
N MET A 1 3.64 19.14 19.94
CA MET A 1 4.66 19.16 18.86
C MET A 1 3.91 18.80 17.59
N LEU A 2 3.93 19.68 16.59
CA LEU A 2 2.88 19.79 15.56
C LEU A 2 2.83 18.59 14.61
N GLU A 3 1.78 17.77 14.71
CA GLU A 3 1.34 16.85 13.67
C GLU A 3 0.83 17.68 12.48
N ASN A 4 1.70 17.91 11.51
CA ASN A 4 1.33 18.40 10.19
C ASN A 4 0.48 17.32 9.50
N PHE A 5 -0.83 17.36 9.74
CA PHE A 5 -1.82 16.61 8.95
C PHE A 5 -1.81 17.15 7.52
N ARG A 6 -0.91 16.62 6.69
CA ARG A 6 -0.93 16.76 5.24
C ARG A 6 -2.28 16.22 4.75
N ILE A 7 -3.11 17.11 4.18
CA ILE A 7 -4.32 16.74 3.45
C ILE A 7 -3.86 15.92 2.22
N MET A 8 -3.95 14.59 2.30
CA MET A 8 -3.64 13.65 1.21
C MET A 8 -4.94 13.04 0.68
N ALA A 9 -4.99 12.71 -0.62
CA ALA A 9 -6.16 12.12 -1.27
C ALA A 9 -6.59 10.77 -0.64
N TYR A 10 -5.66 10.08 0.04
CA TYR A 10 -5.90 8.95 0.93
C TYR A 10 -5.06 9.14 2.20
N PRO A 11 -5.57 8.89 3.41
CA PRO A 11 -4.71 8.74 4.57
C PRO A 11 -3.80 7.52 4.31
N LEU A 12 -2.50 7.76 4.19
CA LEU A 12 -1.54 6.65 4.17
C LEU A 12 -1.57 6.01 5.55
N GLU A 13 -1.98 4.75 5.60
CA GLU A 13 -1.97 3.97 6.84
C GLU A 13 -0.55 3.94 7.43
N ILE A 14 -0.45 4.01 8.76
CA ILE A 14 0.82 4.02 9.50
C ILE A 14 1.70 2.82 9.10
N SER A 15 1.07 1.68 8.78
CA SER A 15 1.74 0.47 8.32
C SER A 15 2.46 0.64 6.99
N VAL A 16 1.91 1.44 6.06
CA VAL A 16 2.55 1.75 4.78
C VAL A 16 3.76 2.66 5.01
N LEU A 17 3.62 3.71 5.83
CA LEU A 17 4.73 4.61 6.18
C LEU A 17 5.87 3.87 6.87
N THR A 18 5.53 2.96 7.80
CA THR A 18 6.50 2.10 8.48
C THR A 18 7.24 1.23 7.48
N GLU A 19 6.54 0.67 6.50
CA GLU A 19 7.16 -0.18 5.48
C GLU A 19 8.03 0.61 4.50
N ILE A 20 7.63 1.83 4.12
CA ILE A 20 8.47 2.74 3.33
C ILE A 20 9.78 3.00 4.06
N SER A 21 9.71 3.36 5.35
CA SER A 21 10.91 3.66 6.14
C SER A 21 11.81 2.43 6.37
N LYS A 22 11.24 1.21 6.40
CA LYS A 22 12.02 -0.03 6.45
C LYS A 22 12.68 -0.37 5.11
N THR A 23 11.97 -0.12 4.01
CA THR A 23 12.36 -0.54 2.66
C THR A 23 13.34 0.44 2.02
N PHE A 24 13.16 1.74 2.25
CA PHE A 24 14.00 2.81 1.73
C PHE A 24 14.82 3.40 2.89
N THR A 25 16.12 3.11 2.89
CA THR A 25 17.05 3.69 3.89
C THR A 25 17.37 5.14 3.58
N ASP A 26 17.25 5.55 2.32
CA ASP A 26 17.45 6.94 1.90
C ASP A 26 16.19 7.78 2.11
N ALA A 27 16.33 8.90 2.82
CA ALA A 27 15.23 9.77 3.18
C ALA A 27 14.62 10.52 1.98
N VAL A 28 15.42 10.81 0.95
CA VAL A 28 14.95 11.46 -0.28
C VAL A 28 14.12 10.46 -1.09
N GLU A 29 14.56 9.20 -1.14
CA GLU A 29 13.80 8.14 -1.81
C GLU A 29 12.48 7.84 -1.10
N ALA A 30 12.50 7.79 0.24
CA ALA A 30 11.30 7.59 1.04
C ALA A 30 10.26 8.70 0.84
N ASP A 31 10.66 9.97 0.88
CA ASP A 31 9.75 11.12 0.66
C ASP A 31 9.19 11.14 -0.77
N TYR A 32 9.99 10.73 -1.77
CA TYR A 32 9.50 10.57 -3.14
C TYR A 32 8.40 9.51 -3.22
N VAL A 33 8.66 8.31 -2.68
CA VAL A 33 7.70 7.20 -2.69
C VAL A 33 6.41 7.57 -1.94
N GLU A 34 6.52 8.22 -0.78
CA GLU A 34 5.37 8.72 -0.04
C GLU A 34 4.51 9.66 -0.90
N ARG A 35 5.10 10.71 -1.49
CA ARG A 35 4.36 11.64 -2.35
C ARG A 35 3.70 10.94 -3.53
N VAL A 36 4.42 10.01 -4.15
CA VAL A 36 3.91 9.28 -5.31
C VAL A 36 2.74 8.39 -4.92
N LEU A 37 2.82 7.65 -3.81
CA LEU A 37 1.71 6.84 -3.30
C LEU A 37 0.51 7.68 -2.88
N SER A 38 0.73 8.83 -2.23
CA SER A 38 -0.36 9.73 -1.82
C SER A 38 -1.08 10.41 -3.00
N SER A 39 -0.39 10.55 -4.13
CA SER A 39 -0.96 11.11 -5.37
C SER A 39 -1.38 10.04 -6.38
N ALA A 40 -1.01 8.77 -6.17
CA ALA A 40 -1.34 7.68 -7.07
C ALA A 40 -2.83 7.36 -6.99
N THR A 41 -3.56 7.72 -8.05
CA THR A 41 -4.92 7.24 -8.24
C THR A 41 -4.85 5.87 -8.89
N LEU A 42 -5.28 4.83 -8.17
CA LEU A 42 -5.29 3.46 -8.65
C LEU A 42 -6.74 3.03 -8.93
N PRO A 43 -7.03 2.36 -10.05
CA PRO A 43 -8.40 2.01 -10.47
C PRO A 43 -8.95 0.78 -9.71
N MET A 44 -8.75 0.74 -8.39
CA MET A 44 -9.19 -0.38 -7.55
C MET A 44 -10.66 -0.29 -7.16
N GLY A 45 -11.21 0.93 -7.11
CA GLY A 45 -12.54 1.21 -6.56
C GLY A 45 -12.70 0.58 -5.17
N GLU A 46 -13.80 -0.15 -4.96
CA GLU A 46 -14.07 -0.88 -3.71
C GLU A 46 -13.50 -2.33 -3.70
N SER A 47 -12.82 -2.76 -4.77
CA SER A 47 -12.40 -4.17 -4.93
C SER A 47 -11.19 -4.56 -4.09
N ALA A 48 -10.32 -3.60 -3.77
CA ALA A 48 -9.19 -3.82 -2.89
C ALA A 48 -8.84 -2.51 -2.15
N PRO A 49 -8.46 -2.58 -0.86
CA PRO A 49 -8.05 -1.39 -0.13
C PRO A 49 -6.75 -0.84 -0.74
N PRO A 50 -6.67 0.48 -1.01
CA PRO A 50 -5.45 1.14 -1.49
C PRO A 50 -4.16 0.76 -0.77
N PRO A 51 -4.10 0.70 0.58
CA PRO A 51 -2.87 0.34 1.29
C PRO A 51 -2.35 -1.07 0.96
N ARG A 52 -3.21 -2.01 0.52
CA ARG A 52 -2.78 -3.36 0.14
C ARG A 52 -1.91 -3.35 -1.11
N VAL A 53 -2.29 -2.59 -2.12
CA VAL A 53 -1.50 -2.45 -3.35
C VAL A 53 -0.25 -1.63 -3.08
N HIS A 54 -0.32 -0.62 -2.20
CA HIS A 54 0.86 0.15 -1.81
C HIS A 54 1.93 -0.76 -1.17
N ILE A 55 1.56 -1.62 -0.22
CA ILE A 55 2.48 -2.60 0.37
C ILE A 55 3.04 -3.55 -0.71
N ALA A 56 2.20 -4.03 -1.63
CA ALA A 56 2.65 -4.88 -2.73
C ALA A 56 3.73 -4.20 -3.59
N LEU A 57 3.54 -2.92 -3.93
CA LEU A 57 4.50 -2.12 -4.68
C LEU A 57 5.82 -1.97 -3.93
N LEU A 58 5.77 -1.67 -2.62
CA LEU A 58 6.96 -1.58 -1.78
C LEU A 58 7.73 -2.90 -1.78
N TRP A 59 7.04 -4.03 -1.59
CA TRP A 59 7.66 -5.35 -1.56
C TRP A 59 8.29 -5.75 -2.90
N LEU A 60 7.61 -5.45 -4.02
CA LEU A 60 8.13 -5.74 -5.37
C LEU A 60 9.30 -4.83 -5.75
N SER A 61 9.26 -3.56 -5.29
CA SER A 61 10.34 -2.61 -5.53
C SER A 61 11.63 -2.95 -4.78
N ALA A 62 11.51 -3.62 -3.63
CA ALA A 62 12.63 -4.01 -2.76
C ALA A 62 13.61 -2.85 -2.45
N GLY A 63 13.09 -1.63 -2.26
CA GLY A 63 13.89 -0.45 -1.94
C GLY A 63 14.51 0.26 -3.13
N HIS A 64 14.15 -0.11 -4.37
CA HIS A 64 14.64 0.56 -5.57
C HIS A 64 13.56 1.42 -6.24
N ILE A 65 13.77 2.74 -6.31
CA ILE A 65 12.83 3.67 -6.96
C ILE A 65 12.51 3.28 -8.40
N LYS A 66 13.52 2.89 -9.20
CA LYS A 66 13.29 2.54 -10.61
C LYS A 66 12.35 1.34 -10.76
N ARG A 67 12.43 0.39 -9.83
CA ARG A 67 11.49 -0.75 -9.79
C ARG A 67 10.14 -0.29 -9.26
N PHE A 68 10.12 0.55 -8.23
CA PHE A 68 8.88 1.12 -7.71
C PHE A 68 8.06 1.83 -8.80
N ASP A 69 8.68 2.71 -9.59
CA ASP A 69 8.01 3.42 -10.68
C ASP A 69 7.48 2.47 -11.76
N HIS A 70 8.29 1.46 -12.12
CA HIS A 70 7.88 0.42 -13.08
C HIS A 70 6.67 -0.37 -12.58
N GLU A 71 6.71 -0.85 -11.33
CA GLU A 71 5.63 -1.61 -10.71
C GLU A 71 4.39 -0.74 -10.48
N LEU A 72 4.55 0.55 -10.17
CA LEU A 72 3.44 1.50 -10.04
C LEU A 72 2.74 1.71 -11.38
N SER A 73 3.52 1.88 -12.45
CA SER A 73 2.98 1.98 -13.82
C SER A 73 2.20 0.72 -14.18
N ALA A 74 2.75 -0.46 -13.86
CA ALA A 74 2.06 -1.74 -14.05
C ALA A 74 0.78 -1.83 -13.21
N ALA A 75 0.80 -1.42 -11.93
CA ALA A 75 -0.36 -1.46 -11.04
C ALA A 75 -1.49 -0.50 -11.47
N ARG A 76 -1.14 0.62 -12.10
CA ARG A 76 -2.14 1.54 -12.68
C ARG A 76 -2.93 0.89 -13.81
N SER A 77 -2.30 0.00 -14.58
CA SER A 77 -2.97 -0.79 -15.60
C SER A 77 -3.64 -2.05 -15.01
N ASP A 78 -2.90 -2.81 -14.20
CA ASP A 78 -3.28 -4.14 -13.71
C ASP A 78 -2.84 -4.37 -12.26
N TRP A 79 -3.50 -3.69 -11.32
CA TRP A 79 -3.25 -3.83 -9.88
C TRP A 79 -3.42 -5.26 -9.36
N ARG A 80 -4.26 -6.07 -10.02
CA ARG A 80 -4.48 -7.48 -9.64
C ARG A 80 -3.24 -8.33 -9.86
N ASP A 81 -2.53 -8.09 -10.96
CA ASP A 81 -1.26 -8.77 -11.26
C ASP A 81 -0.18 -8.36 -10.25
N THR A 82 -0.08 -7.07 -9.93
CA THR A 82 0.82 -6.58 -8.88
C THR A 82 0.56 -7.27 -7.54
N LEU A 83 -0.71 -7.40 -7.13
CA LEU A 83 -1.06 -8.15 -5.92
C LEU A 83 -0.70 -9.63 -6.04
N LEU A 84 -0.91 -10.25 -7.20
CA LEU A 84 -0.60 -11.66 -7.42
C LEU A 84 0.91 -11.91 -7.30
N ARG A 85 1.71 -11.06 -7.95
CA ARG A 85 3.18 -11.09 -7.90
C ARG A 85 3.72 -10.86 -6.49
N ALA A 86 3.08 -10.00 -5.71
CA ALA A 86 3.42 -9.79 -4.30
C ALA A 86 2.93 -10.91 -3.36
N GLY A 87 2.17 -11.90 -3.86
CA GLY A 87 1.53 -12.93 -3.03
C GLY A 87 0.37 -12.40 -2.19
N LEU A 88 -0.11 -11.20 -2.51
CA LEU A 88 -1.17 -10.48 -1.83
C LEU A 88 -2.48 -10.50 -2.62
N ALA A 89 -2.67 -11.33 -3.64
CA ALA A 89 -3.96 -11.45 -4.34
C ALA A 89 -4.96 -12.39 -3.64
N GLY A 90 -4.47 -13.40 -2.92
CA GLY A 90 -5.30 -14.41 -2.23
C GLY A 90 -6.04 -13.87 -1.02
N ALA A 91 -6.99 -14.63 -0.47
CA ALA A 91 -7.74 -14.28 0.74
C ALA A 91 -6.87 -14.28 2.02
N ASN A 92 -5.75 -15.02 2.00
CA ASN A 92 -4.74 -15.13 3.07
C ASN A 92 -3.75 -13.95 3.12
N TRP A 93 -3.97 -12.89 2.34
CA TRP A 93 -3.09 -11.73 2.27
C TRP A 93 -2.82 -11.10 3.66
N ARG A 94 -3.79 -11.18 4.59
CA ARG A 94 -3.63 -10.71 5.97
C ARG A 94 -2.58 -11.52 6.74
N GLU A 95 -2.60 -12.84 6.59
CA GLU A 95 -1.61 -13.72 7.23
C GLU A 95 -0.21 -13.45 6.67
N VAL A 96 -0.11 -13.22 5.35
CA VAL A 96 1.16 -12.86 4.70
C VAL A 96 1.70 -11.54 5.25
N MET A 97 0.84 -10.53 5.43
CA MET A 97 1.21 -9.24 6.01
C MET A 97 1.63 -9.35 7.48
N GLN A 98 0.87 -10.10 8.29
CA GLN A 98 1.23 -10.36 9.69
C GLN A 98 2.56 -11.10 9.81
N HIS A 99 2.82 -12.09 8.95
CA HIS A 99 4.09 -12.80 8.93
C HIS A 99 5.28 -11.89 8.60
N ARG A 100 5.04 -10.81 7.85
CA ARG A 100 6.04 -9.78 7.53
C ARG A 100 6.09 -8.64 8.55
N GLY A 101 5.20 -8.64 9.55
CA GLY A 101 5.12 -7.62 10.58
C GLY A 101 4.44 -6.32 10.12
N VAL A 102 3.55 -6.40 9.13
CA VAL A 102 2.70 -5.29 8.68
C VAL A 102 1.33 -5.41 9.36
N ASP A 103 0.97 -4.40 10.15
CA ASP A 103 -0.36 -4.36 10.77
C ASP A 103 -1.40 -3.93 9.73
N CYS A 104 -2.38 -4.79 9.45
CA CYS A 104 -3.45 -4.50 8.50
C CYS A 104 -4.83 -4.53 9.18
N LEU A 105 -4.88 -4.50 10.51
CA LEU A 105 -6.11 -4.60 11.30
C LEU A 105 -6.91 -3.28 11.29
N THR A 106 -6.21 -2.16 11.11
CA THR A 106 -6.81 -0.81 11.05
C THR A 106 -7.38 -0.46 9.69
N TRP A 107 -7.09 -1.27 8.66
CA TRP A 107 -7.48 -0.95 7.30
C TRP A 107 -9.00 -1.04 7.19
N ASN A 108 -9.65 0.14 7.14
CA ASN A 108 -11.09 0.24 7.13
C ASN A 108 -11.62 -0.29 5.78
N PHE A 109 -12.10 -1.51 5.78
CA PHE A 109 -12.96 -2.01 4.72
C PHE A 109 -14.28 -1.27 4.85
N PRO A 110 -14.92 -0.80 3.75
CA PRO A 110 -16.34 -0.56 3.82
C PRO A 110 -16.97 -1.89 4.23
N SER A 111 -17.29 -2.02 5.52
CA SER A 111 -18.05 -3.13 6.05
C SER A 111 -19.29 -3.20 5.18
N ARG A 112 -19.45 -4.29 4.43
CA ARG A 112 -20.73 -4.59 3.77
C ARG A 112 -21.81 -4.42 4.85
N PRO A 113 -22.76 -3.48 4.71
CA PRO A 113 -23.86 -3.42 5.65
C PRO A 113 -24.70 -4.68 5.40
N GLY A 114 -24.60 -5.65 6.31
CA GLY A 114 -25.49 -6.81 6.35
C GLY A 114 -24.78 -8.15 6.45
N THR A 115 -24.67 -8.65 7.67
CA THR A 115 -25.33 -9.92 8.00
C THR A 115 -25.81 -9.80 9.43
N GLY A 116 -27.10 -9.55 9.59
CA GLY A 116 -27.74 -9.60 10.89
C GLY A 116 -27.73 -11.03 11.44
N ASN A 117 -27.85 -11.10 12.76
CA ASN A 117 -28.59 -12.15 13.43
C ASN A 117 -29.21 -11.55 14.70
#